data_AF-A0A4D9DV42-F1
#
_entry.id   AF-A0A4D9DV42-F1
#
_cell.length_a   1.000
_cell.length_b   1.000
_cell.length_c   1.000
_cell.angle_alpha   90.00
_cell.angle_beta   90.00
_cell.angle_gamma   90.00
#
_symmetry.space_group_name_H-M   'P 1'
#
loop_
_entity.id
_entity.type
_entity.pdbx_description
1 polymer ?
#
loop_
_entity_poly.entity_id
_entity_poly.type
_entity_poly.pdbx_seq_one_letter_code
_entity_poly.pdbx_strand_id
1 'polypeptide(L)'
;MAPRLQLEKAAWRWTETVPPEEVTQEHIEAAYRIGLEPCQRGVCRRNCRGNPNCLVGIGEHVWLGEIDENSFHNIDDPNSERRKKNAFVGLTNLGATCYVNTFLQMWFLNLELRQALYLCPSTCSEYVTGQGIPKDRG
;
A
#
# COMPACT_ATOMS: atom_id res chain seq x y z
N MET A 1 -1.96 2.81 27.09
CA MET A 1 -2.35 3.50 25.84
C MET A 1 -3.70 4.17 26.07
N ALA A 2 -3.87 5.44 25.69
CA ALA A 2 -5.14 6.12 25.88
C ALA A 2 -6.26 5.47 25.02
N PRO A 3 -7.50 5.38 25.52
CA PRO A 3 -8.65 4.91 24.76
C PRO A 3 -8.79 5.59 23.39
N ARG A 4 -9.14 4.81 22.35
CA ARG A 4 -9.28 5.28 20.95
C ARG A 4 -10.08 6.58 20.83
N LEU A 5 -11.20 6.67 21.52
CA LEU A 5 -12.10 7.82 21.45
C LEU A 5 -11.45 9.12 21.93
N GLN A 6 -10.54 9.03 22.91
CA GLN A 6 -9.80 10.19 23.41
C GLN A 6 -8.74 10.65 22.41
N LEU A 7 -8.07 9.71 21.74
CA LEU A 7 -7.09 10.00 20.68
C LEU A 7 -7.74 10.66 19.47
N GLU A 8 -8.93 10.19 19.05
CA GLU A 8 -9.68 10.79 17.95
C GLU A 8 -10.13 12.22 18.29
N LYS A 9 -10.67 12.46 19.49
CA LYS A 9 -11.03 13.81 19.92
C LYS A 9 -9.83 14.76 20.00
N ALA A 10 -8.67 14.27 20.44
CA ALA A 10 -7.46 15.09 20.52
C ALA A 10 -6.92 15.45 19.12
N ALA A 11 -6.96 14.50 18.17
CA ALA A 11 -6.45 14.68 16.80
C ALA A 11 -7.15 15.81 16.03
N TRP A 12 -8.43 16.04 16.30
CA TRP A 12 -9.27 17.03 15.61
C TRP A 12 -9.52 18.31 16.41
N ARG A 13 -8.95 18.46 17.63
CA ARG A 13 -9.28 19.59 18.51
C ARG A 13 -8.99 20.95 17.89
N TRP A 14 -8.00 21.05 17.01
CA TRP A 14 -7.62 22.29 16.35
C TRP A 14 -8.72 22.86 15.44
N THR A 15 -9.65 22.03 14.94
CA THR A 15 -10.74 22.51 14.07
C THR A 15 -11.73 23.43 14.78
N GLU A 16 -11.73 23.44 16.11
CA GLU A 16 -12.59 24.34 16.90
C GLU A 16 -12.10 25.79 16.83
N THR A 17 -10.83 26.03 16.51
CA THR A 17 -10.19 27.35 16.59
C THR A 17 -9.52 27.81 15.30
N VAL A 18 -9.29 26.90 14.33
CA VAL A 18 -8.54 27.20 13.10
C VAL A 18 -9.50 27.18 11.90
N PRO A 19 -9.63 28.31 11.16
CA PRO A 19 -10.45 28.37 9.97
C PRO A 19 -9.80 27.62 8.78
N PRO A 20 -10.56 27.20 7.76
CA PRO A 20 -10.04 26.41 6.63
C PRO A 20 -8.85 27.03 5.89
N GLU A 21 -8.81 28.36 5.83
CA GLU A 21 -7.77 29.13 5.13
C GLU A 21 -6.41 29.12 5.87
N GLU A 22 -6.41 28.79 7.16
CA GLU A 22 -5.22 28.78 8.03
C GLU A 22 -4.75 27.35 8.36
N VAL A 23 -5.30 26.34 7.68
CA VAL A 23 -4.88 24.95 7.87
C VAL A 23 -3.43 24.77 7.41
N THR A 24 -2.63 24.18 8.29
CA THR A 24 -1.19 23.93 8.05
C THR A 24 -0.90 22.43 8.03
N GLN A 25 0.33 22.07 7.68
CA GLN A 25 0.78 20.69 7.67
C GLN A 25 0.68 20.03 9.05
N GLU A 26 0.99 20.76 10.13
CA GLU A 26 0.92 20.27 11.50
C GLU A 26 -0.51 19.87 11.90
N HIS A 27 -1.51 20.61 11.43
CA HIS A 27 -2.92 20.30 11.63
C HIS A 27 -3.32 19.00 10.93
N ILE A 28 -2.85 18.80 9.69
CA ILE A 28 -3.09 17.58 8.92
C ILE A 28 -2.41 16.38 9.61
N GLU A 29 -1.15 16.51 9.98
CA GLU A 29 -0.40 15.45 10.66
C GLU A 29 -1.00 15.08 12.01
N ALA A 30 -1.52 16.06 12.76
CA ALA A 30 -2.26 15.83 14.00
C ALA A 30 -3.57 15.05 13.76
N ALA A 31 -4.36 15.46 12.76
CA ALA A 31 -5.63 14.81 12.41
C ALA A 31 -5.44 13.34 12.00
N TYR A 32 -4.41 13.07 11.20
CA TYR A 32 -4.06 11.71 10.78
C TYR A 32 -3.20 10.95 11.79
N ARG A 33 -2.71 11.63 12.84
CA ARG A 33 -1.87 11.08 13.91
C ARG A 33 -0.55 10.50 13.41
N ILE A 34 0.03 11.13 12.40
CA ILE A 34 1.26 10.68 11.74
C ILE A 34 2.47 10.81 12.69
N GLY A 35 2.49 11.85 13.53
CA GLY A 35 3.56 12.10 14.50
C GLY A 35 3.52 11.24 15.78
N LEU A 36 2.64 10.23 15.88
CA LEU A 36 2.64 9.33 17.03
C LEU A 36 3.85 8.38 16.98
N GLU A 37 4.46 8.12 18.13
CA GLU A 37 5.48 7.08 18.21
C GLU A 37 4.92 5.71 17.76
N PRO A 38 5.71 4.90 17.03
CA PRO A 38 5.30 3.55 16.65
C PRO A 38 4.91 2.71 17.87
N CYS A 39 4.01 1.75 17.68
CA CYS A 39 3.69 0.82 18.75
C CYS A 39 4.92 -0.02 19.12
N GLN A 40 5.14 -0.22 20.43
CA GLN A 40 6.18 -1.12 20.90
C GLN A 40 5.92 -2.54 20.36
N ARG A 41 6.99 -3.17 19.83
CA ARG A 41 6.94 -4.51 19.24
C ARG A 41 6.42 -5.52 20.26
N GLY A 42 5.59 -6.45 19.80
CA GLY A 42 5.01 -7.52 20.63
C GLY A 42 3.85 -7.09 21.54
N VAL A 43 3.52 -5.80 21.65
CA VAL A 43 2.42 -5.31 22.52
C VAL A 43 1.06 -5.38 21.82
N CYS A 44 0.97 -4.90 20.58
CA CYS A 44 -0.26 -5.00 19.79
C CYS A 44 -0.41 -6.45 19.26
N ARG A 45 -1.62 -7.03 19.34
CA ARG A 45 -1.93 -8.35 18.74
C ARG A 45 -2.47 -8.26 17.31
N ARG A 46 -2.91 -7.06 16.90
CA ARG A 46 -3.50 -6.73 15.59
C ARG A 46 -3.19 -5.26 15.29
N ASN A 47 -3.41 -4.79 14.06
CA ASN A 47 -3.28 -3.37 13.72
C ASN A 47 -4.06 -2.48 14.70
N CYS A 48 -3.31 -1.64 15.40
CA CYS A 48 -3.83 -0.77 16.44
C CYS A 48 -4.62 0.38 15.77
N ARG A 49 -5.95 0.35 15.85
CA ARG A 49 -6.85 1.34 15.21
C ARG A 49 -6.60 2.81 15.61
N GLY A 50 -5.91 3.01 16.72
CA GLY A 50 -5.60 4.32 17.29
C GLY A 50 -4.25 4.91 16.86
N ASN A 51 -3.38 4.12 16.21
CA ASN A 51 -2.04 4.54 15.83
C ASN A 51 -1.74 4.05 14.40
N PRO A 52 -1.65 4.96 13.42
CA PRO A 52 -1.36 4.59 12.02
C PRO A 52 0.04 3.99 11.85
N ASN A 53 0.96 4.21 12.79
CA ASN A 53 2.33 3.71 12.77
C ASN A 53 2.44 2.29 13.38
N CYS A 54 1.32 1.61 13.61
CA CYS A 54 1.30 0.22 14.06
C CYS A 54 1.56 -0.74 12.90
N LEU A 55 2.63 -1.54 12.99
CA LEU A 55 3.04 -2.45 11.92
C LEU A 55 2.62 -3.92 12.15
N VAL A 56 1.92 -4.24 13.24
CA VAL A 56 1.66 -5.66 13.63
C VAL A 56 0.93 -6.49 12.59
N GLY A 57 0.00 -5.88 11.85
CA GLY A 57 -0.81 -6.57 10.84
C GLY A 57 -0.26 -6.47 9.42
N ILE A 58 0.93 -5.89 9.23
CA ILE A 58 1.59 -5.89 7.91
C ILE A 58 2.62 -7.00 7.75
N GLY A 59 2.85 -7.85 8.77
CA GLY A 59 3.84 -8.92 8.72
C GLY A 59 5.20 -8.52 9.29
N GLU A 60 5.22 -7.52 10.19
CA GLU A 60 6.46 -7.00 10.77
C GLU A 60 7.31 -8.04 11.49
N HIS A 61 6.68 -9.04 12.09
CA HIS A 61 7.37 -10.16 12.73
C HIS A 61 8.29 -10.93 11.77
N VAL A 62 8.01 -10.92 10.47
CA VAL A 62 8.82 -11.60 9.45
C VAL A 62 10.10 -10.84 9.14
N TRP A 63 10.06 -9.49 9.10
CA TRP A 63 11.19 -8.67 8.62
C TRP A 63 11.82 -7.75 9.67
N LEU A 64 11.15 -7.50 10.81
CA LEU A 64 11.68 -6.78 11.97
C LEU A 64 12.12 -7.71 13.11
N GLY A 65 11.82 -9.01 13.01
CA GLY A 65 12.22 -10.04 13.98
C GLY A 65 13.65 -10.52 13.79
N GLU A 66 14.06 -11.50 14.60
CA GLU A 66 15.28 -12.25 14.32
C GLU A 66 15.11 -12.98 12.98
N ILE A 67 16.09 -12.83 12.09
CA ILE A 67 16.09 -13.52 10.80
C ILE A 67 16.35 -14.98 11.12
N ASP A 68 15.34 -15.83 10.93
CA ASP A 68 15.54 -17.27 10.94
C ASP A 68 16.28 -17.65 9.66
N GLU A 69 17.58 -17.96 9.79
CA GLU A 69 18.41 -18.43 8.69
C GLU A 69 17.82 -19.69 8.03
N ASN A 70 16.99 -20.46 8.77
CA ASN A 70 16.29 -21.62 8.23
C ASN A 70 15.01 -21.29 7.46
N SER A 71 14.53 -20.05 7.48
CA SER A 71 13.38 -19.61 6.68
C SER A 71 13.62 -19.81 5.19
N PHE A 72 14.88 -19.77 4.74
CA PHE A 72 15.27 -20.01 3.35
C PHE A 72 15.38 -21.49 2.97
N HIS A 73 15.40 -22.39 3.96
CA HIS A 73 15.48 -23.84 3.70
C HIS A 73 14.14 -24.46 3.30
N ASN A 74 13.03 -23.72 3.42
CA ASN A 74 11.69 -24.14 3.00
C ASN A 74 11.21 -23.45 1.72
N ILE A 75 12.14 -22.98 0.87
CA ILE A 75 11.76 -22.47 -0.44
C ILE A 75 11.51 -23.67 -1.36
N ASP A 76 10.25 -23.91 -1.70
CA ASP A 76 9.87 -24.91 -2.69
C ASP A 76 10.58 -24.64 -4.03
N ASP A 77 10.94 -25.71 -4.75
CA ASP A 77 11.57 -25.58 -6.07
C ASP A 77 10.69 -24.69 -6.96
N PRO A 78 11.18 -23.55 -7.50
CA PRO A 78 10.39 -22.67 -8.35
C PRO A 78 9.89 -23.36 -9.62
N ASN A 79 10.45 -24.52 -9.99
CA ASN A 79 9.94 -25.34 -11.08
C ASN A 79 8.69 -26.16 -10.71
N SER A 80 8.40 -26.35 -9.43
CA SER A 80 7.21 -27.08 -8.96
C SER A 80 5.91 -26.40 -9.42
N GLU A 81 5.88 -25.07 -9.43
CA GLU A 81 4.76 -24.27 -9.93
C GLU A 81 4.89 -23.87 -11.41
N ARG A 82 5.92 -24.36 -12.10
CA ARG A 82 6.13 -24.00 -13.52
C ARG A 82 4.98 -24.55 -14.36
N ARG A 83 4.25 -23.63 -14.98
CA ARG A 83 3.20 -23.97 -15.93
C ARG A 83 3.74 -24.76 -17.13
N LYS A 84 3.00 -25.79 -17.54
CA LYS A 84 3.23 -26.51 -18.81
C LYS A 84 3.14 -25.54 -19.99
N LYS A 85 4.05 -25.69 -20.96
CA LYS A 85 4.05 -24.87 -22.18
C LYS A 85 2.65 -24.90 -22.83
N ASN A 86 2.16 -23.72 -23.21
CA ASN A 86 0.84 -23.50 -23.83
C ASN A 86 -0.41 -23.78 -22.96
N ALA A 87 -0.28 -24.14 -21.68
CA ALA A 87 -1.45 -24.24 -20.79
C ALA A 87 -2.01 -22.85 -20.42
N PHE A 88 -3.23 -22.74 -19.90
CA PHE A 88 -3.68 -21.46 -19.33
C PHE A 88 -3.02 -21.17 -17.97
N VAL A 89 -2.96 -19.89 -17.58
CA VAL A 89 -2.40 -19.44 -16.29
C VAL A 89 -3.56 -19.07 -15.37
N GLY A 90 -3.54 -19.56 -14.12
CA GLY A 90 -4.50 -19.16 -13.08
C GLY A 90 -4.11 -17.86 -12.39
N LEU A 91 -5.06 -17.25 -11.67
CA LEU A 91 -4.78 -16.08 -10.80
C LEU A 91 -4.95 -16.49 -9.34
N THR A 92 -3.97 -16.16 -8.51
CA THR A 92 -4.02 -16.37 -7.06
C THR A 92 -5.16 -15.55 -6.45
N ASN A 93 -5.91 -16.15 -5.53
CA ASN A 93 -6.93 -15.45 -4.76
C ASN A 93 -6.25 -14.80 -3.54
N LEU A 94 -6.18 -13.47 -3.51
CA LEU A 94 -5.53 -12.71 -2.44
C LEU A 94 -6.52 -12.31 -1.33
N GLY A 95 -7.56 -13.11 -1.14
CA GLY A 95 -8.64 -12.83 -0.20
C GLY A 95 -9.70 -11.94 -0.85
N ALA A 96 -10.91 -12.46 -0.99
CA ALA A 96 -12.04 -11.77 -1.62
C ALA A 96 -11.78 -11.27 -3.06
N THR A 97 -10.78 -11.76 -3.79
CA THR A 97 -10.53 -11.34 -5.18
C THR A 97 -11.10 -12.29 -6.24
N CYS A 98 -11.71 -13.41 -5.83
CA CYS A 98 -12.16 -14.45 -6.76
C CYS A 98 -13.13 -13.92 -7.84
N TYR A 99 -14.03 -13.00 -7.49
CA TYR A 99 -14.97 -12.41 -8.44
C TYR A 99 -14.24 -11.57 -9.51
N VAL A 100 -13.25 -10.77 -9.09
CA VAL A 100 -12.42 -9.97 -10.02
C VAL A 100 -11.61 -10.90 -10.92
N ASN A 101 -11.01 -11.94 -10.36
CA ASN A 101 -10.21 -12.91 -11.12
C ASN A 101 -11.03 -13.56 -12.25
N THR A 102 -12.31 -13.85 -12.04
CA THR A 102 -13.19 -14.39 -13.09
C THR A 102 -13.34 -13.42 -14.26
N PHE A 103 -13.61 -12.14 -13.99
CA PHE A 103 -13.75 -11.13 -15.05
C PHE A 103 -12.44 -10.89 -15.78
N LEU A 104 -11.32 -10.79 -15.05
CA LEU A 104 -9.99 -10.64 -15.65
C LEU A 104 -9.65 -11.79 -16.59
N GLN A 105 -9.93 -13.04 -16.20
CA GLN A 105 -9.70 -14.21 -17.06
C GLN A 105 -10.59 -14.19 -18.32
N MET A 106 -11.87 -13.82 -18.17
CA MET A 106 -12.80 -13.73 -19.30
C MET A 106 -12.39 -12.66 -20.31
N TRP A 107 -12.05 -11.45 -19.83
CA TRP A 107 -11.56 -10.37 -20.65
C TRP A 107 -10.21 -10.67 -21.28
N PHE A 108 -9.31 -11.31 -20.53
CA PHE A 108 -8.03 -11.71 -21.08
C PHE A 108 -8.22 -12.71 -22.22
N LEU A 109 -9.17 -13.65 -22.14
CA LEU A 109 -9.45 -14.62 -23.21
C LEU A 109 -10.10 -14.01 -24.46
N ASN A 110 -10.62 -12.78 -24.37
CA ASN A 110 -11.01 -12.01 -25.54
C ASN A 110 -9.75 -11.46 -26.24
N LEU A 111 -9.48 -11.95 -27.46
CA LEU A 111 -8.22 -11.66 -28.15
C LEU A 111 -8.12 -10.20 -28.58
N GLU A 112 -9.24 -9.62 -29.02
CA GLU A 112 -9.34 -8.24 -29.48
C GLU A 112 -9.03 -7.27 -28.33
N LEU A 113 -9.65 -7.50 -27.17
CA LEU A 113 -9.43 -6.70 -25.97
C LEU A 113 -7.99 -6.84 -25.45
N ARG A 114 -7.45 -8.07 -25.40
CA ARG A 114 -6.07 -8.31 -25.00
C ARG A 114 -5.08 -7.57 -25.90
N GLN A 115 -5.27 -7.64 -27.22
CA GLN A 115 -4.42 -6.95 -28.18
C GLN A 115 -4.51 -5.44 -28.01
N ALA A 116 -5.72 -4.88 -27.86
CA ALA A 116 -5.92 -3.46 -27.63
C ALA A 116 -5.20 -2.98 -26.35
N LEU A 117 -5.28 -3.76 -25.25
CA LEU A 117 -4.59 -3.45 -24.00
C LEU A 117 -3.07 -3.44 -24.16
N TYR A 118 -2.49 -4.39 -24.89
CA TYR A 118 -1.03 -4.44 -25.12
C TYR A 118 -0.53 -3.33 -26.04
N LEU A 119 -1.38 -2.81 -26.92
CA LEU A 119 -1.06 -1.70 -27.81
C LEU A 119 -1.37 -0.33 -27.19
N CYS A 120 -1.99 -0.29 -26.00
CA CYS A 120 -2.35 0.94 -25.34
C CYS A 120 -1.09 1.67 -24.85
N PRO A 121 -0.84 2.92 -25.28
CA PRO A 121 0.31 3.68 -24.80
C PRO A 121 0.14 4.01 -23.32
N SER A 122 1.18 3.78 -22.52
CA SER A 122 1.22 4.18 -21.12
C SER A 122 1.19 5.71 -21.01
N THR A 123 0.10 6.29 -20.51
CA THR A 123 -0.03 7.74 -20.29
C THR A 123 0.82 8.28 -19.12
N CYS A 124 1.78 7.49 -18.62
CA CYS A 124 2.56 7.82 -17.41
C CYS A 124 4.01 8.24 -17.69
N SER A 125 4.30 8.79 -18.88
CA SER A 125 5.63 9.38 -19.16
C SER A 125 5.64 10.93 -19.16
N GLU A 126 4.48 11.59 -19.14
CA GLU A 126 4.43 13.05 -19.34
C GLU A 126 4.65 13.88 -18.05
N TYR A 127 4.71 13.25 -16.88
CA TYR A 127 4.92 13.96 -15.60
C TYR A 127 6.40 14.24 -15.27
N VAL A 128 7.37 13.73 -16.04
CA VAL A 128 8.81 13.87 -15.72
C VAL A 128 9.49 15.04 -16.45
N THR A 129 8.91 15.57 -17.53
CA THR A 129 9.51 16.69 -18.28
C THR A 129 8.78 18.00 -17.99
N GLY A 130 8.87 18.47 -16.75
CA GLY A 130 8.12 19.65 -16.30
C GLY A 130 8.87 20.55 -15.31
N GLN A 131 10.20 20.69 -15.41
CA GLN A 131 10.93 21.79 -14.76
C GLN A 131 12.11 22.26 -15.63
N GLY A 132 11.84 23.20 -16.55
CA GLY A 132 12.85 24.06 -17.12
C GLY A 132 13.07 25.26 -16.21
N ILE A 133 14.23 25.31 -15.56
CA ILE A 133 14.72 26.46 -14.77
C ILE A 133 14.84 27.70 -15.69
N PRO A 134 14.31 28.88 -15.34
CA PRO A 134 14.56 30.10 -16.11
C PRO A 134 16.02 30.52 -15.93
N LYS A 135 16.77 30.63 -17.03
CA LYS A 135 18.06 31.34 -17.03
C LYS A 135 17.79 32.83 -17.18
N ASP A 136 18.20 33.59 -16.18
CA ASP A 136 18.21 35.05 -16.20
C ASP A 136 19.07 35.59 -17.35
N ARG A 137 18.56 36.65 -17.97
CA ARG A 137 19.27 37.49 -18.94
C ARG A 137 20.27 38.38 -18.22
N GLY A 138 21.53 38.28 -18.61
CA GLY A 138 22.59 39.27 -18.42
C GLY A 138 23.28 39.51 -19.76
#